data_AF-A0A9P6XB34-F1
#
_entry.id   AF-A0A9P6XB34-F1
#
_cell.length_a   1.000
_cell.length_b   1.000
_cell.length_c   1.000
_cell.angle_alpha   90.00
_cell.angle_beta   90.00
_cell.angle_gamma   90.00
#
_symmetry.space_group_name_H-M   'P 1'
#
loop_
_entity.id
_entity.type
_entity.pdbx_description
1 polymer ?
#
loop_
_entity_poly.entity_id
_entity_poly.type
_entity_poly.pdbx_seq_one_letter_code
_entity_poly.pdbx_strand_id
1 'polypeptide(L)'
;MTRCNSQDIANVIETNATKEFYLTFKSSETWPLQPTTKEICRVLILDSSFNPPTKAHTSLLKTSLAHYPKNYFDATLLLLSTKNVDKQLTGASVLQRVEMMQLTAADYPHAAVGLTTHGKFVDKARCIQGCYPDIPLELYFIMGYDTITRLLDPKYYLPLPLIDALGPFLNQCHLICADRGKGDDAFWEKVNKEFGMNSIQRIKLDPVYARLSSTMARKMIQEGDKVSLRDVLCDPIIEFIDKNHVYI
;
A
#
# COMPACT_ATOMS: atom_id res chain seq x y z
N MET A 1 9.64 -12.54 16.32
CA MET A 1 10.23 -11.35 15.68
C MET A 1 10.27 -10.24 16.70
N THR A 2 11.45 -9.72 17.01
CA THR A 2 11.64 -8.61 17.95
C THR A 2 11.09 -7.34 17.30
N ARG A 3 10.11 -6.68 17.91
CA ARG A 3 9.67 -5.34 17.46
C ARG A 3 10.89 -4.42 17.52
N CYS A 4 11.22 -3.77 16.41
CA CYS A 4 12.31 -2.80 16.35
C CYS A 4 11.94 -1.61 17.26
N ASN A 5 12.88 -1.11 18.06
CA ASN A 5 12.59 0.03 18.93
C ASN A 5 12.44 1.32 18.08
N SER A 6 11.67 2.29 18.55
CA SER A 6 11.39 3.56 17.85
C SER A 6 12.67 4.26 17.37
N GLN A 7 13.72 4.25 18.22
CA GLN A 7 15.02 4.84 17.89
C GLN A 7 15.70 4.15 16.70
N ASP A 8 15.59 2.82 16.60
CA ASP A 8 16.20 2.08 15.50
C ASP A 8 15.50 2.42 14.17
N ILE A 9 14.18 2.54 14.19
CA ILE A 9 13.39 2.95 13.02
C ILE A 9 13.76 4.38 12.60
N ALA A 10 13.86 5.29 13.57
CA ALA A 10 14.28 6.68 13.32
C ALA A 10 15.68 6.73 12.67
N ASN A 11 16.63 5.97 13.21
CA ASN A 11 17.99 5.88 12.67
C ASN A 11 17.98 5.33 11.23
N VAL A 12 17.18 4.30 10.94
CA VAL A 12 17.03 3.76 9.57
C VAL A 12 16.45 4.83 8.63
N ILE A 13 15.42 5.57 9.06
CA ILE A 13 14.84 6.65 8.25
C ILE A 13 15.88 7.74 7.95
N GLU A 14 16.62 8.17 8.97
CA GLU A 14 17.63 9.22 8.84
C GLU A 14 18.79 8.79 7.93
N THR A 15 19.33 7.59 8.15
CA THR A 15 20.47 7.06 7.37
C THR A 15 20.11 6.83 5.90
N ASN A 16 18.83 6.64 5.58
CA ASN A 16 18.35 6.41 4.23
C ASN A 16 17.57 7.59 3.65
N ALA A 17 17.64 8.78 4.25
CA ALA A 17 16.85 9.95 3.84
C ALA A 17 17.06 10.39 2.38
N THR A 18 18.20 10.07 1.78
CA THR A 18 18.54 10.37 0.38
C THR A 18 18.15 9.28 -0.61
N LYS A 19 17.76 8.08 -0.14
CA LYS A 19 17.38 6.97 -1.01
C LYS A 19 15.97 7.15 -1.56
N GLU A 20 15.77 6.71 -2.79
CA GLU A 20 14.46 6.75 -3.46
C GLU A 20 13.50 5.67 -2.97
N PHE A 21 14.03 4.54 -2.50
CA PHE A 21 13.31 3.46 -1.83
C PHE A 21 14.20 2.78 -0.78
N TYR A 22 13.61 2.41 0.35
CA TYR A 22 14.26 1.56 1.36
C TYR A 22 13.23 0.92 2.30
N LEU A 23 13.64 -0.17 2.95
CA LEU A 23 12.82 -0.87 3.93
C LEU A 23 13.15 -0.39 5.35
N THR A 24 12.12 -0.29 6.19
CA THR A 24 12.25 -0.01 7.63
C THR A 24 11.90 -1.20 8.50
N PHE A 25 11.26 -2.23 7.92
CA PHE A 25 10.89 -3.46 8.60
C PHE A 25 10.78 -4.61 7.62
N LYS A 26 11.17 -5.80 8.07
CA LYS A 26 10.88 -7.06 7.42
C LYS A 26 10.44 -8.07 8.49
N SER A 27 9.40 -8.85 8.20
CA SER A 27 9.00 -9.98 9.02
C SER A 27 9.86 -11.23 8.76
N SER A 28 10.62 -11.26 7.65
CA SER A 28 11.61 -12.30 7.37
C SER A 28 12.91 -11.64 6.91
N GLU A 29 14.05 -12.17 7.32
CA GLU A 29 15.34 -11.69 6.83
C GLU A 29 15.52 -11.90 5.33
N THR A 30 14.85 -12.92 4.79
CA THR A 30 14.95 -13.29 3.38
C THR A 30 14.14 -12.39 2.46
N TRP A 31 13.31 -11.47 2.96
CA TRP A 31 12.43 -10.64 2.13
C TRP A 31 13.16 -9.88 1.00
N PRO A 32 12.63 -9.86 -0.25
CA PRO A 32 11.36 -10.46 -0.69
C PRO A 32 11.48 -11.94 -1.08
N LEU A 33 12.66 -12.52 -0.92
CA LEU A 33 13.03 -13.83 -1.44
C LEU A 33 12.61 -14.94 -0.50
N GLN A 34 12.00 -15.97 -1.06
CA GLN A 34 11.89 -17.25 -0.38
C GLN A 34 13.02 -18.17 -0.89
N PRO A 35 13.45 -19.18 -0.12
CA PRO A 35 14.42 -20.19 -0.56
C PRO A 35 13.95 -21.08 -1.74
N THR A 36 12.97 -20.65 -2.52
CA THR A 36 12.31 -21.44 -3.56
C THR A 36 13.01 -21.28 -4.91
N THR A 37 12.98 -22.33 -5.72
CA THR A 37 13.49 -22.37 -7.12
C THR A 37 12.64 -21.58 -8.12
N LYS A 38 11.85 -20.60 -7.68
CA LYS A 38 10.94 -19.85 -8.56
C LYS A 38 11.74 -18.87 -9.41
N GLU A 39 11.44 -18.84 -10.71
CA GLU A 39 12.06 -17.92 -11.68
C GLU A 39 11.60 -16.47 -11.50
N ILE A 40 10.43 -16.25 -10.88
CA ILE A 40 9.81 -14.93 -10.67
C ILE A 40 9.35 -14.82 -9.22
N CYS A 41 9.60 -13.67 -8.59
CA CYS A 41 9.10 -13.34 -7.26
C CYS A 41 7.93 -12.35 -7.36
N ARG A 42 6.76 -12.74 -6.83
CA ARG A 42 5.55 -11.92 -6.86
C ARG A 42 5.37 -11.15 -5.57
N VAL A 43 5.39 -9.82 -5.66
CA VAL A 43 5.26 -8.92 -4.51
C VAL A 43 3.92 -8.22 -4.54
N LEU A 44 3.08 -8.46 -3.53
CA LEU A 44 1.83 -7.75 -3.32
C LEU A 44 2.08 -6.45 -2.55
N ILE A 45 1.73 -5.31 -3.13
CA ILE A 45 2.04 -3.98 -2.60
C ILE A 45 0.76 -3.23 -2.25
N LEU A 46 0.61 -2.85 -0.98
CA LEU A 46 -0.41 -1.89 -0.56
C LEU A 46 0.24 -0.52 -0.35
N ASP A 47 0.03 0.39 -1.31
CA ASP A 47 0.50 1.77 -1.23
C ASP A 47 -0.58 2.69 -0.62
N SER A 48 -0.26 3.33 0.50
CA SER A 48 -1.19 4.26 1.15
C SER A 48 -0.45 5.26 2.05
N SER A 49 -1.18 6.28 2.51
CA SER A 49 -0.70 7.25 3.50
C SER A 49 -0.62 6.68 4.92
N PHE A 50 -1.35 5.60 5.22
CA PHE A 50 -1.38 4.91 6.52
C PHE A 50 -1.49 5.86 7.72
N ASN A 51 -2.43 6.80 7.69
CA ASN A 51 -2.49 7.92 8.64
C ASN A 51 -3.82 8.01 9.44
N PRO A 52 -4.20 7.00 10.25
CA PRO A 52 -3.49 5.76 10.54
C PRO A 52 -3.91 4.59 9.61
N PRO A 53 -3.25 3.41 9.67
CA PRO A 53 -3.78 2.19 9.07
C PRO A 53 -5.16 1.82 9.67
N THR A 54 -6.19 1.72 8.84
CA THR A 54 -7.53 1.25 9.22
C THR A 54 -7.77 -0.23 8.89
N LYS A 55 -8.89 -0.76 9.39
CA LYS A 55 -9.45 -2.06 8.98
C LYS A 55 -9.76 -2.11 7.48
N ALA A 56 -9.98 -0.97 6.81
CA ALA A 56 -10.13 -0.91 5.36
C ALA A 56 -8.86 -1.40 4.63
N HIS A 57 -7.68 -0.93 5.06
CA HIS A 57 -6.40 -1.37 4.48
C HIS A 57 -6.17 -2.86 4.68
N THR A 58 -6.42 -3.35 5.91
CA THR A 58 -6.29 -4.78 6.24
C THR A 58 -7.27 -5.61 5.41
N SER A 59 -8.50 -5.14 5.22
CA SER A 59 -9.52 -5.81 4.42
C SER A 59 -9.13 -5.84 2.93
N LEU A 60 -8.59 -4.74 2.38
CA LEU A 60 -8.06 -4.69 1.01
C LEU A 60 -6.95 -5.72 0.81
N LEU A 61 -6.00 -5.78 1.73
CA LEU A 61 -4.90 -6.74 1.66
C LEU A 61 -5.39 -8.19 1.74
N LYS A 62 -6.25 -8.52 2.70
CA LYS A 62 -6.83 -9.86 2.85
C LYS A 62 -7.67 -10.28 1.65
N THR A 63 -8.51 -9.38 1.13
CA THR A 63 -9.34 -9.66 -0.04
C THR A 63 -8.48 -9.87 -1.28
N SER A 64 -7.41 -9.08 -1.45
CA SER A 64 -6.45 -9.25 -2.55
C SER A 64 -5.72 -10.59 -2.46
N LEU A 65 -5.26 -10.98 -1.27
CA LEU A 65 -4.61 -12.28 -1.04
C LEU A 65 -5.57 -13.44 -1.33
N ALA A 66 -6.83 -13.34 -0.91
CA ALA A 66 -7.85 -14.38 -1.09
C ALA A 66 -8.37 -14.49 -2.53
N HIS A 67 -8.18 -13.44 -3.35
CA HIS A 67 -8.59 -13.44 -4.75
C HIS A 67 -7.72 -14.36 -5.62
N TYR A 68 -6.49 -14.63 -5.19
CA TYR A 68 -5.54 -15.49 -5.90
C TYR A 68 -5.39 -16.85 -5.19
N PRO A 69 -4.87 -17.88 -5.88
CA PRO A 69 -4.56 -19.15 -5.24
C PRO A 69 -3.67 -18.99 -4.02
N LYS A 70 -3.79 -19.91 -3.06
CA LYS A 70 -2.92 -19.92 -1.88
C LYS A 70 -1.45 -19.95 -2.31
N ASN A 71 -0.60 -19.13 -1.66
CA ASN A 71 0.83 -18.99 -1.96
C ASN A 71 1.14 -18.45 -3.38
N TYR A 72 0.18 -17.77 -4.02
CA TYR A 72 0.42 -17.08 -5.28
C TYR A 72 1.45 -15.95 -5.15
N PHE A 73 1.33 -15.17 -4.07
CA PHE A 73 2.29 -14.12 -3.72
C PHE A 73 3.40 -14.66 -2.83
N ASP A 74 4.62 -14.25 -3.11
CA ASP A 74 5.81 -14.66 -2.36
C ASP A 74 6.09 -13.72 -1.19
N ALA A 75 5.72 -12.44 -1.34
CA ALA A 75 5.99 -11.38 -0.39
C ALA A 75 4.88 -10.31 -0.39
N THR A 76 4.75 -9.61 0.74
CA THR A 76 3.87 -8.42 0.86
C THR A 76 4.68 -7.18 1.21
N LEU A 77 4.29 -6.02 0.70
CA LEU A 77 4.90 -4.72 1.02
C LEU A 77 3.82 -3.71 1.39
N LEU A 78 3.93 -3.11 2.57
CA LEU A 78 3.22 -1.87 2.89
C LEU A 78 4.11 -0.70 2.51
N LEU A 79 3.67 0.11 1.55
CA LEU A 79 4.48 1.18 0.95
C LEU A 79 3.92 2.56 1.29
N LEU A 80 4.78 3.43 1.84
CA LEU A 80 4.43 4.82 2.10
C LEU A 80 5.30 5.76 1.24
N SER A 81 4.62 6.57 0.41
CA SER A 81 5.28 7.67 -0.30
C SER A 81 5.43 8.90 0.60
N THR A 82 6.67 9.38 0.78
CA THR A 82 7.00 10.53 1.64
C THR A 82 6.86 11.88 0.92
N LYS A 83 6.93 11.89 -0.41
CA LYS A 83 6.65 13.06 -1.25
C LYS A 83 5.32 12.85 -1.98
N ASN A 84 4.21 12.98 -1.25
CA ASN A 84 2.93 13.17 -1.92
C ASN A 84 2.83 14.64 -2.36
N VAL A 85 2.76 14.86 -3.66
CA VAL A 85 2.78 16.18 -4.32
C VAL A 85 1.67 17.13 -3.84
N ASP A 86 0.63 16.61 -3.17
CA ASP A 86 -0.60 17.37 -2.88
C ASP A 86 -0.98 17.52 -1.38
N LYS A 87 -0.17 17.07 -0.40
CA LYS A 87 -0.57 17.17 1.02
C LYS A 87 0.57 17.58 1.95
N GLN A 88 0.40 18.70 2.64
CA GLN A 88 1.11 18.95 3.90
C GLN A 88 0.92 17.74 4.83
N LEU A 89 2.00 17.28 5.47
CA LEU A 89 1.96 16.19 6.44
C LEU A 89 1.13 16.63 7.66
N THR A 90 -0.18 16.36 7.63
CA THR A 90 -1.08 16.55 8.77
C THR A 90 -1.27 15.23 9.53
N GLY A 91 -1.41 15.31 10.85
CA GLY A 91 -1.56 14.14 11.73
C GLY A 91 -0.22 13.49 12.09
N ALA A 92 -0.10 12.18 11.93
CA ALA A 92 1.09 11.43 12.36
C ALA A 92 2.32 11.73 11.50
N SER A 93 3.48 11.76 12.15
CA SER A 93 4.80 11.85 11.50
C SER A 93 5.11 10.62 10.64
N VAL A 94 6.13 10.70 9.79
CA VAL A 94 6.58 9.53 8.99
C VAL A 94 6.98 8.37 9.92
N LEU A 95 7.70 8.65 11.00
CA LEU A 95 8.09 7.65 12.00
C LEU A 95 6.86 6.95 12.60
N GLN A 96 5.89 7.73 13.11
CA GLN A 96 4.67 7.18 13.71
C GLN A 96 3.84 6.34 12.72
N ARG A 97 3.77 6.75 11.45
CA ARG A 97 3.11 5.96 10.40
C ARG A 97 3.83 4.65 10.15
N VAL A 98 5.16 4.67 10.06
CA VAL A 98 5.97 3.45 9.90
C VAL A 98 5.76 2.51 11.09
N GLU A 99 5.79 3.01 12.32
CA GLU A 99 5.53 2.21 13.52
C GLU A 99 4.14 1.54 13.47
N MET A 100 3.10 2.29 13.11
CA MET A 100 1.75 1.72 12.92
C MET A 100 1.67 0.73 11.74
N MET A 101 2.40 0.98 10.65
CA MET A 101 2.50 0.05 9.52
C MET A 101 3.19 -1.25 9.94
N GLN A 102 4.21 -1.21 10.79
CA GLN A 102 4.87 -2.41 11.32
C GLN A 102 3.91 -3.28 12.13
N LEU A 103 3.05 -2.66 12.95
CA LEU A 103 2.01 -3.39 13.67
C LEU A 103 1.06 -4.13 12.73
N THR A 104 0.75 -3.53 11.57
CA THR A 104 -0.08 -4.19 10.54
C THR A 104 0.70 -5.26 9.78
N ALA A 105 1.96 -5.00 9.42
CA ALA A 105 2.79 -5.92 8.65
C ALA A 105 3.17 -7.19 9.44
N ALA A 106 3.27 -7.09 10.77
CA ALA A 106 3.58 -8.21 11.65
C ALA A 106 2.54 -9.36 11.61
N ASP A 107 1.31 -9.07 11.18
CA ASP A 107 0.23 -10.06 11.04
C ASP A 107 0.37 -10.92 9.77
N TYR A 108 1.31 -10.57 8.87
CA TYR A 108 1.49 -11.24 7.59
C TYR A 108 2.87 -11.90 7.51
N PRO A 109 2.94 -13.19 7.13
CA PRO A 109 4.23 -13.82 6.89
C PRO A 109 4.88 -13.16 5.68
N HIS A 110 6.19 -12.95 5.76
CA HIS A 110 6.97 -12.40 4.65
C HIS A 110 6.47 -11.04 4.14
N ALA A 111 5.99 -10.20 5.04
CA ALA A 111 5.70 -8.79 4.81
C ALA A 111 6.89 -7.88 5.15
N ALA A 112 6.93 -6.72 4.51
CA ALA A 112 7.84 -5.63 4.81
C ALA A 112 7.12 -4.28 4.84
N VAL A 113 7.77 -3.29 5.46
CA VAL A 113 7.38 -1.86 5.37
C VAL A 113 8.47 -1.12 4.61
N GLY A 114 8.05 -0.38 3.58
CA GLY A 114 8.94 0.41 2.74
C GLY A 114 8.53 1.88 2.68
N LEU A 115 9.53 2.74 2.50
CA LEU A 115 9.37 4.15 2.20
C LEU A 115 9.87 4.43 0.78
N THR A 116 9.20 5.35 0.09
CA THR A 116 9.66 5.84 -1.22
C THR A 116 9.44 7.34 -1.38
N THR A 117 10.30 8.00 -2.15
CA THR A 117 10.14 9.42 -2.51
C THR A 117 9.31 9.61 -3.77
N HIS A 118 8.93 8.55 -4.48
CA HIS A 118 8.16 8.64 -5.72
C HIS A 118 6.66 8.72 -5.45
N GLY A 119 5.98 9.62 -6.17
CA GLY A 119 4.51 9.73 -6.16
C GLY A 119 3.83 8.86 -7.23
N LYS A 120 4.43 8.73 -8.41
CA LYS A 120 3.89 7.97 -9.54
C LYS A 120 4.19 6.49 -9.41
N PHE A 121 3.21 5.63 -9.69
CA PHE A 121 3.35 4.17 -9.58
C PHE A 121 4.42 3.59 -10.52
N VAL A 122 4.56 4.16 -11.72
CA VAL A 122 5.62 3.76 -12.67
C VAL A 122 7.01 3.94 -12.07
N ASP A 123 7.25 5.06 -11.39
CA ASP A 123 8.54 5.34 -10.77
C ASP A 123 8.76 4.48 -9.51
N LYS A 124 7.70 4.23 -8.72
CA LYS A 124 7.75 3.28 -7.60
C LYS A 124 8.16 1.89 -8.06
N ALA A 125 7.53 1.38 -9.11
CA ALA A 125 7.82 0.05 -9.66
C ALA A 125 9.27 -0.06 -10.13
N ARG A 126 9.72 0.90 -10.95
CA ARG A 126 11.11 0.97 -11.45
C ARG A 126 12.10 0.98 -10.29
N CYS A 127 11.86 1.81 -9.28
CA CYS A 127 12.73 1.93 -8.12
C CYS A 127 12.81 0.62 -7.31
N ILE A 128 11.67 -0.01 -7.02
CA ILE A 128 11.61 -1.27 -6.29
C ILE A 128 12.30 -2.38 -7.06
N GLN A 129 12.00 -2.55 -8.35
CA GLN A 129 12.65 -3.56 -9.21
C GLN A 129 14.16 -3.32 -9.31
N GLY A 130 14.60 -2.06 -9.43
CA GLY A 130 16.01 -1.69 -9.47
C GLY A 130 16.79 -2.03 -8.20
N CYS A 131 16.13 -2.18 -7.04
CA CYS A 131 16.76 -2.67 -5.82
C CYS A 131 17.02 -4.19 -5.82
N TYR A 132 16.44 -4.93 -6.77
CA TYR A 132 16.55 -6.39 -6.88
C TYR A 132 16.84 -6.79 -8.34
N PRO A 133 17.95 -6.32 -8.94
CA PRO A 133 18.21 -6.46 -10.38
C PRO A 133 18.42 -7.91 -10.83
N ASP A 134 18.89 -8.77 -9.94
CA ASP A 134 19.20 -10.17 -10.25
C ASP A 134 17.95 -11.07 -10.23
N ILE A 135 16.77 -10.50 -9.92
CA ILE A 135 15.56 -11.26 -9.63
C ILE A 135 14.37 -10.62 -10.35
N PRO A 136 13.71 -11.34 -11.27
CA PRO A 136 12.50 -10.84 -11.88
C PRO A 136 11.41 -10.63 -10.83
N LEU A 137 11.12 -9.36 -10.51
CA LEU A 137 10.02 -8.99 -9.63
C LEU A 137 8.77 -8.63 -10.44
N GLU A 138 7.70 -9.36 -10.18
CA GLU A 138 6.37 -9.09 -10.70
C GLU A 138 5.56 -8.38 -9.60
N LEU A 139 5.23 -7.11 -9.81
CA LEU A 139 4.66 -6.26 -8.76
C LEU A 139 3.15 -6.16 -8.92
N TYR A 140 2.43 -6.36 -7.82
CA TYR A 140 0.97 -6.27 -7.77
C TYR A 140 0.55 -5.12 -6.86
N PHE A 141 0.15 -3.99 -7.44
CA PHE A 141 -0.29 -2.84 -6.65
C PHE A 141 -1.78 -2.91 -6.32
N ILE A 142 -2.10 -2.91 -5.03
CA ILE A 142 -3.46 -2.76 -4.54
C ILE A 142 -3.83 -1.29 -4.56
N MET A 143 -4.96 -0.97 -5.18
CA MET A 143 -5.48 0.40 -5.29
C MET A 143 -6.97 0.44 -4.97
N GLY A 144 -7.43 1.54 -4.39
CA GLY A 144 -8.86 1.85 -4.34
C GLY A 144 -9.32 2.54 -5.63
N TYR A 145 -10.64 2.55 -5.85
CA TYR A 145 -11.30 3.20 -6.99
C TYR A 145 -10.77 4.62 -7.27
N ASP A 146 -10.72 5.51 -6.27
CA ASP A 146 -10.25 6.90 -6.46
C ASP A 146 -8.78 6.98 -6.96
N THR A 147 -7.95 5.98 -6.65
CA THR A 147 -6.55 5.94 -7.08
C THR A 147 -6.42 5.40 -8.50
N ILE A 148 -7.16 4.35 -8.86
CA ILE A 148 -7.15 3.85 -10.25
C ILE A 148 -7.74 4.87 -11.23
N THR A 149 -8.81 5.59 -10.83
CA THR A 149 -9.38 6.66 -11.66
C THR A 149 -8.35 7.77 -11.93
N ARG A 150 -7.52 8.13 -10.94
CA ARG A 150 -6.43 9.10 -11.14
C ARG A 150 -5.28 8.52 -11.96
N LEU A 151 -4.92 7.25 -11.74
CA LEU A 151 -3.87 6.58 -12.52
C LEU A 151 -4.23 6.56 -14.01
N LEU A 152 -5.50 6.33 -14.33
CA LEU A 152 -6.01 6.25 -15.70
C LEU A 152 -6.52 7.60 -16.25
N ASP A 153 -6.25 8.72 -15.56
CA ASP A 153 -6.62 10.04 -16.07
C ASP A 153 -5.55 10.56 -17.04
N PRO A 154 -5.86 10.73 -18.35
CA PRO A 154 -4.89 11.14 -19.36
C PRO A 154 -4.17 12.45 -19.06
N LYS A 155 -4.76 13.35 -18.27
CA LYS A 155 -4.17 14.66 -17.97
C LYS A 155 -2.80 14.57 -17.28
N TYR A 156 -2.51 13.44 -16.61
CA TYR A 156 -1.23 13.22 -15.92
C TYR A 156 -0.09 12.75 -16.84
N TYR A 157 -0.39 12.46 -18.11
CA TYR A 157 0.57 11.88 -19.07
C TYR A 157 0.81 12.74 -20.30
N LEU A 158 0.08 13.85 -20.44
CA LEU A 158 0.27 14.78 -21.54
C LEU A 158 1.74 15.23 -21.67
N PRO A 159 2.26 15.34 -22.90
CA PRO A 159 1.56 15.19 -24.18
C PRO A 159 1.45 13.73 -24.68
N LEU A 160 1.96 12.75 -23.94
CA LEU A 160 1.96 11.35 -24.35
C LEU A 160 0.55 10.72 -24.18
N PRO A 161 0.06 9.91 -25.14
CA PRO A 161 -1.16 9.15 -24.95
C PRO A 161 -1.07 8.23 -23.71
N LEU A 162 -2.16 8.11 -22.98
CA LEU A 162 -2.24 7.34 -21.74
C LEU A 162 -1.75 5.88 -21.90
N ILE A 163 -2.15 5.23 -22.99
CA ILE A 163 -1.79 3.85 -23.28
C ILE A 163 -0.28 3.67 -23.51
N ASP A 164 0.36 4.64 -24.18
CA ASP A 164 1.80 4.61 -24.42
C ASP A 164 2.57 4.90 -23.14
N ALA A 165 2.04 5.78 -22.30
CA ALA A 165 2.65 6.15 -21.02
C ALA A 165 2.59 5.02 -19.99
N LEU A 166 1.47 4.27 -19.95
CA LEU A 166 1.24 3.20 -18.99
C LEU A 166 1.55 1.80 -19.51
N GLY A 167 1.62 1.61 -20.83
CA GLY A 167 1.86 0.30 -21.45
C GLY A 167 3.07 -0.44 -20.86
N PRO A 168 4.27 0.19 -20.80
CA PRO A 168 5.45 -0.45 -20.21
C PRO A 168 5.24 -0.85 -18.75
N PHE A 169 4.52 -0.04 -17.98
CA PHE A 169 4.21 -0.32 -16.58
C PHE A 169 3.24 -1.49 -16.44
N LEU A 170 2.15 -1.51 -17.21
CA LEU A 170 1.14 -2.57 -17.18
C LEU A 170 1.63 -3.90 -17.79
N ASN A 171 2.75 -3.88 -18.52
CA ASN A 171 3.43 -5.09 -18.99
C ASN A 171 4.30 -5.76 -17.92
N GLN A 172 4.67 -5.04 -16.86
CA GLN A 172 5.58 -5.52 -15.80
C GLN A 172 4.93 -5.55 -14.42
N CYS A 173 3.79 -4.87 -14.28
CA CYS A 173 3.05 -4.71 -13.04
C CYS A 173 1.58 -5.03 -13.27
N HIS A 174 0.95 -5.51 -12.20
CA HIS A 174 -0.46 -5.80 -12.14
C HIS A 174 -1.12 -4.87 -11.12
N LEU A 175 -2.39 -4.56 -11.36
CA LEU A 175 -3.22 -3.75 -10.50
C LEU A 175 -4.33 -4.61 -9.93
N ILE A 176 -4.55 -4.51 -8.63
CA ILE A 176 -5.70 -5.11 -7.95
C ILE A 176 -6.53 -3.95 -7.40
N CYS A 177 -7.68 -3.73 -8.01
CA CYS A 177 -8.46 -2.53 -7.78
C CYS A 177 -9.78 -2.85 -7.08
N ALA A 178 -9.97 -2.25 -5.91
CA ALA A 178 -11.21 -2.40 -5.15
C ALA A 178 -12.23 -1.33 -5.52
N ASP A 179 -13.47 -1.77 -5.69
CA ASP A 179 -14.62 -0.89 -5.87
C ASP A 179 -14.84 0.05 -4.68
N ARG A 180 -15.48 1.18 -4.97
CA ARG A 180 -16.09 2.03 -3.96
C ARG A 180 -17.60 1.81 -3.95
N GLY A 181 -18.14 1.38 -2.81
CA GLY A 181 -19.59 1.20 -2.64
C GLY A 181 -20.18 0.13 -3.56
N LYS A 182 -21.17 0.49 -4.38
CA LYS A 182 -21.89 -0.46 -5.26
C LYS A 182 -21.06 -0.95 -6.47
N GLY A 183 -19.90 -0.33 -6.73
CA GLY A 183 -19.12 -0.55 -7.94
C GLY A 183 -19.60 0.32 -9.11
N ASP A 184 -18.74 0.48 -10.10
CA ASP A 184 -18.99 1.26 -11.32
C ASP A 184 -18.70 0.38 -12.54
N ASP A 185 -19.71 -0.38 -12.96
CA ASP A 185 -19.55 -1.37 -14.02
C ASP A 185 -19.19 -0.73 -15.36
N ALA A 186 -19.75 0.45 -15.66
CA ALA A 186 -19.44 1.20 -16.88
C ALA A 186 -17.97 1.65 -16.93
N PHE A 187 -17.42 2.10 -15.79
CA PHE A 187 -15.98 2.38 -15.69
C PHE A 187 -15.15 1.14 -16.00
N TRP A 188 -15.48 -0.01 -15.40
CA TRP A 188 -14.71 -1.23 -15.59
C TRP A 188 -14.83 -1.83 -17.00
N GLU A 189 -15.99 -1.72 -17.64
CA GLU A 189 -16.16 -2.07 -19.05
C GLU A 189 -15.23 -1.24 -19.95
N LYS A 190 -15.14 0.07 -19.69
CA LYS A 190 -14.21 0.96 -20.41
C LYS A 190 -12.75 0.56 -20.17
N VAL A 191 -12.36 0.32 -18.91
CA VAL A 191 -10.99 -0.11 -18.56
C VAL A 191 -10.64 -1.42 -19.25
N ASN A 192 -11.55 -2.40 -19.26
CA ASN A 192 -11.33 -3.67 -19.93
C ASN A 192 -11.14 -3.47 -21.45
N LYS A 193 -11.94 -2.60 -22.08
CA LYS A 193 -11.81 -2.32 -23.52
C LYS A 193 -10.48 -1.63 -23.87
N GLU A 194 -9.98 -0.74 -23.02
CA GLU A 194 -8.76 0.04 -23.30
C GLU A 194 -7.46 -0.69 -22.92
N PHE A 195 -7.44 -1.44 -21.82
CA PHE A 195 -6.22 -2.02 -21.24
C PHE A 195 -6.25 -3.56 -21.15
N GLY A 196 -7.42 -4.18 -21.28
CA GLY A 196 -7.63 -5.60 -20.96
C GLY A 196 -7.58 -5.89 -19.46
N MET A 197 -8.18 -6.99 -19.03
CA MET A 197 -8.22 -7.39 -17.60
C MET A 197 -6.98 -8.14 -17.11
N ASN A 198 -6.06 -8.56 -17.99
CA ASN A 198 -4.92 -9.38 -17.57
C ASN A 198 -4.01 -8.66 -16.56
N SER A 199 -3.80 -7.36 -16.75
CA SER A 199 -2.98 -6.53 -15.86
C SER A 199 -3.80 -5.73 -14.84
N ILE A 200 -5.13 -5.69 -14.94
CA ILE A 200 -6.01 -4.94 -14.03
C ILE A 200 -7.14 -5.84 -13.56
N GLN A 201 -7.02 -6.32 -12.32
CA GLN A 201 -8.01 -7.17 -11.67
C GLN A 201 -8.93 -6.33 -10.78
N ARG A 202 -10.23 -6.48 -10.98
CA ARG A 202 -11.25 -5.86 -10.13
C ARG A 202 -11.59 -6.79 -8.98
N ILE A 203 -11.57 -6.27 -7.75
CA ILE A 203 -12.05 -6.96 -6.56
C ILE A 203 -13.19 -6.19 -5.89
N LYS A 204 -14.04 -6.89 -5.16
CA LYS A 204 -15.12 -6.29 -4.38
C LYS A 204 -14.80 -6.40 -2.90
N LEU A 205 -14.76 -5.25 -2.22
CA LEU A 205 -14.60 -5.20 -0.78
C LEU A 205 -15.96 -5.31 -0.09
N ASP A 206 -15.97 -5.85 1.13
CA ASP A 206 -17.16 -5.80 1.99
C ASP A 206 -17.60 -4.32 2.17
N PRO A 207 -18.89 -3.97 1.95
CA PRO A 207 -19.39 -2.62 2.12
C PRO A 207 -19.08 -1.99 3.48
N VAL A 208 -19.00 -2.78 4.54
CA VAL A 208 -18.67 -2.32 5.90
C VAL A 208 -17.25 -1.77 5.95
N TYR A 209 -16.29 -2.39 5.25
CA TYR A 209 -14.91 -1.94 5.21
C TYR A 209 -14.66 -0.87 4.14
N ALA A 210 -15.39 -0.92 3.02
CA ALA A 210 -15.26 0.03 1.91
C ALA A 210 -15.58 1.49 2.28
N ARG A 211 -16.37 1.69 3.34
CA ARG A 211 -16.70 3.02 3.86
C ARG A 211 -15.68 3.56 4.88
N LEU A 212 -14.79 2.72 5.41
CA LEU A 212 -13.86 3.13 6.46
C LEU A 212 -12.70 3.93 5.87
N SER A 213 -12.27 4.99 6.55
CA SER A 213 -11.16 5.81 6.10
C SER A 213 -10.31 6.32 7.27
N SER A 214 -9.04 6.61 7.00
CA SER A 214 -8.16 7.21 8.00
C SER A 214 -8.66 8.59 8.46
N THR A 215 -9.36 9.33 7.60
CA THR A 215 -9.99 10.62 7.97
C THR A 215 -11.10 10.42 8.99
N MET A 216 -11.94 9.40 8.83
CA MET A 216 -12.95 9.05 9.84
C MET A 216 -12.30 8.68 11.17
N ALA A 217 -11.24 7.86 11.14
CA ALA A 217 -10.51 7.50 12.35
C ALA A 217 -9.98 8.73 13.09
N ARG A 218 -9.30 9.65 12.38
CA ARG A 218 -8.77 10.88 13.00
C ARG A 218 -9.87 11.75 13.60
N LYS A 219 -11.01 11.87 12.92
CA LYS A 219 -12.18 12.61 13.44
C LYS A 219 -12.69 11.98 14.74
N MET A 220 -12.89 10.66 14.77
CA MET A 220 -13.33 9.95 15.98
C MET A 220 -12.34 10.08 17.14
N ILE A 221 -11.03 10.08 16.87
CA ILE A 221 -9.99 10.30 17.89
C ILE A 221 -10.12 11.71 18.49
N GLN A 222 -10.27 12.74 17.64
CA GLN A 222 -10.45 14.13 18.08
C GLN A 222 -11.75 14.34 18.87
N GLU A 223 -12.81 13.61 18.52
CA GLU A 223 -14.10 13.63 19.22
C GLU A 223 -14.12 12.77 20.50
N GLY A 224 -13.08 11.97 20.76
CA GLY A 224 -13.00 11.08 21.91
C GLY A 224 -13.91 9.84 21.82
N ASP A 225 -14.44 9.50 20.64
CA ASP A 225 -15.33 8.35 20.42
C ASP A 225 -14.54 7.03 20.35
N LYS A 226 -14.07 6.57 21.52
CA LYS A 226 -13.31 5.31 21.64
C LYS A 226 -14.11 4.06 21.32
N VAL A 227 -15.44 4.12 21.39
CA VAL A 227 -16.31 2.95 21.13
C VAL A 227 -16.34 2.71 19.63
N SER A 228 -16.76 3.71 18.85
CA SER A 228 -16.84 3.59 17.38
C SER A 228 -15.46 3.49 16.72
N LEU A 229 -14.40 3.98 17.37
CA LEU A 229 -13.04 3.87 16.84
C LEU A 229 -12.63 2.40 16.62
N ARG A 230 -13.12 1.48 17.45
CA ARG A 230 -12.87 0.03 17.29
C ARG A 230 -13.52 -0.55 16.04
N ASP A 231 -14.54 0.09 15.47
CA ASP A 231 -15.09 -0.34 14.18
C ASP A 231 -14.17 0.04 13.01
N VAL A 232 -13.28 1.02 13.22
CA VAL A 232 -12.41 1.58 12.17
C VAL A 232 -10.97 1.06 12.27
N LEU A 233 -10.44 0.93 13.49
CA LEU A 233 -9.05 0.57 13.76
C LEU A 233 -8.95 -0.77 14.51
N CYS A 234 -7.84 -1.47 14.34
CA CYS A 234 -7.50 -2.63 15.16
C CYS A 234 -6.91 -2.18 16.50
N ASP A 235 -7.09 -2.99 17.55
CA ASP A 235 -6.65 -2.64 18.91
C ASP A 235 -5.17 -2.26 19.02
N PRO A 236 -4.19 -2.93 18.38
CA PRO A 236 -2.79 -2.52 18.45
C PRO A 236 -2.53 -1.09 17.93
N ILE A 237 -3.32 -0.65 16.95
CA ILE A 237 -3.22 0.72 16.40
C ILE A 237 -3.83 1.72 17.39
N ILE A 238 -4.95 1.38 18.02
CA ILE A 238 -5.60 2.22 19.05
C ILE A 238 -4.65 2.39 20.25
N GLU A 239 -4.08 1.30 20.75
CA GLU A 239 -3.11 1.31 21.84
C GLU A 239 -1.88 2.17 21.52
N PHE A 240 -1.36 2.07 20.29
CA PHE A 240 -0.26 2.91 19.84
C PHE A 240 -0.62 4.39 19.83
N ILE A 241 -1.81 4.73 19.31
CA ILE A 241 -2.30 6.12 19.24
C ILE A 241 -2.47 6.70 20.64
N ASP A 242 -3.12 5.96 21.55
CA ASP A 242 -3.35 6.38 22.93
C ASP A 242 -2.03 6.56 23.69
N LYS A 243 -1.10 5.61 23.55
CA LYS A 243 0.20 5.65 24.25
C LYS A 243 1.10 6.80 23.79
N ASN A 244 1.08 7.13 22.49
CA ASN A 244 1.98 8.12 21.90
C ASN A 244 1.29 9.47 21.64
N HIS A 245 0.06 9.65 22.14
CA HIS A 245 -0.74 10.87 21.97
C HIS A 245 -0.81 11.36 20.52
N VAL A 246 -1.02 10.44 19.59
CA VAL A 246 -1.07 10.75 18.15
C VAL A 246 -2.44 11.32 17.79
N TYR A 247 -2.48 12.35 16.95
CA TYR A 247 -3.72 13.02 16.46
C TYR A 247 -4.50 13.85 17.49
N ILE A 248 -3.94 14.06 18.68
CA ILE A 248 -4.48 14.90 19.75
C ILE A 248 -4.00 16.34 19.57
#